data_AF-A0A349EA22-F1
#
_entry.id   AF-A0A349EA22-F1
#
_cell.length_a   1.000
_cell.length_b   1.000
_cell.length_c   1.000
_cell.angle_alpha   90.00
_cell.angle_beta   90.00
_cell.angle_gamma   90.00
#
_symmetry.space_group_name_H-M   'P 1'
#
loop_
_entity.id
_entity.type
_entity.pdbx_description
1 polymer ?
#
loop_
_entity_poly.entity_id
_entity_poly.type
_entity_poly.pdbx_seq_one_letter_code
_entity_poly.pdbx_strand_id
1 'polypeptide(L)'
;MNGKIRLRDTRVGEDVQTSNGDIFLTDGSIIEGDIVVKGRRSWLNRIFGFEGRNSRIIIDSNSAVRGDIHLYREVDLDIADGAEVGDVIEHF
;
A
#
# COMPACT_ATOMS: atom_id res chain seq x y z
N MET A 1 5.02 1.99 14.61
CA MET A 1 4.44 3.14 13.90
C MET A 1 3.20 2.62 13.18
N ASN A 2 2.02 3.11 13.53
CA ASN A 2 0.75 2.74 12.90
C ASN A 2 0.20 4.04 12.29
N GLY A 3 0.41 4.23 11.00
CA GLY A 3 0.15 5.51 10.34
C GLY A 3 -0.52 5.28 9.01
N LYS A 4 -1.70 5.86 8.83
CA LYS A 4 -2.38 5.90 7.55
C LYS A 4 -1.64 6.87 6.62
N ILE A 5 -1.31 6.42 5.42
CA ILE A 5 -0.68 7.23 4.38
C ILE A 5 -1.79 7.73 3.46
N ARG A 6 -1.91 9.05 3.30
CA ARG A 6 -2.81 9.67 2.32
C ARG A 6 -2.02 10.63 1.46
N LEU A 7 -2.03 10.39 0.16
CA LEU A 7 -1.43 11.23 -0.85
C LEU A 7 -2.56 11.83 -1.67
N ARG A 8 -2.53 13.14 -1.82
CA ARG A 8 -3.54 13.92 -2.53
C ARG A 8 -2.83 14.94 -3.40
N ASP A 9 -3.03 14.87 -4.71
CA ASP A 9 -2.31 15.72 -5.68
C ASP A 9 -0.81 15.80 -5.36
N THR A 10 -0.21 14.65 -5.03
CA THR A 10 1.16 14.55 -4.55
C THR A 10 1.98 13.68 -5.47
N ARG A 11 3.20 14.12 -5.77
CA ARG A 11 4.20 13.33 -6.49
C ARG A 11 5.27 12.84 -5.53
N VAL A 12 5.41 11.53 -5.39
CA VAL A 12 6.46 10.88 -4.60
C VAL A 12 7.48 10.29 -5.57
N GLY A 13 8.72 10.76 -5.49
CA GLY A 13 9.80 10.34 -6.41
C GLY A 13 10.50 9.03 -6.03
N GLU A 14 10.14 8.44 -4.90
CA GLU A 14 10.77 7.23 -4.32
C GLU A 14 9.69 6.23 -3.87
N ASP A 15 10.13 5.14 -3.25
CA ASP A 15 9.24 4.07 -2.77
C ASP A 15 8.39 4.51 -1.57
N VAL A 16 7.17 3.98 -1.50
CA VAL A 16 6.28 4.12 -0.35
C VAL A 16 6.23 2.80 0.41
N GLN A 17 6.74 2.80 1.65
CA GLN A 17 6.78 1.59 2.48
C GLN A 17 5.90 1.74 3.73
N THR A 18 5.06 0.75 4.00
CA THR A 18 4.25 0.68 5.23
C THR A 18 4.31 -0.71 5.85
N SER A 19 4.24 -0.77 7.19
CA SER A 19 4.12 -2.04 7.93
C SER A 19 2.74 -2.20 8.59
N ASN A 20 2.07 -1.09 8.87
CA ASN A 20 0.73 -1.04 9.45
C ASN A 20 0.12 0.32 9.09
N GLY A 21 -0.72 0.34 8.07
CA GLY A 21 -1.37 1.56 7.61
C GLY A 21 -2.03 1.37 6.26
N ASP A 22 -3.21 1.97 6.14
CA ASP A 22 -3.88 2.10 4.86
C ASP A 22 -3.13 3.09 3.98
N ILE A 23 -3.17 2.88 2.66
CA ILE A 23 -2.64 3.80 1.65
C ILE A 23 -3.82 4.30 0.80
N PHE A 24 -3.90 5.61 0.61
CA PHE A 24 -4.84 6.23 -0.30
C PHE A 24 -4.08 7.13 -1.28
N LEU A 25 -4.15 6.80 -2.57
CA LEU A 25 -3.67 7.61 -3.69
C LEU A 25 -4.89 8.27 -4.34
N THR A 26 -4.97 9.59 -4.21
CA THR A 26 -6.13 10.37 -4.64
C THR A 26 -5.74 11.65 -5.37
N ASP A 27 -6.69 12.19 -6.13
CA ASP A 27 -6.62 13.46 -6.85
C ASP A 27 -5.39 13.51 -7.78
N GLY A 28 -5.13 12.44 -8.53
CA GLY A 28 -4.04 12.42 -9.51
C GLY A 28 -2.65 12.26 -8.92
N SER A 29 -2.54 11.75 -7.69
CA SER A 29 -1.25 11.49 -7.06
C SER A 29 -0.43 10.44 -7.82
N ILE A 30 0.88 10.64 -7.88
CA ILE A 30 1.82 9.78 -8.62
C ILE A 30 2.92 9.30 -7.67
N ILE A 31 3.11 7.98 -7.61
CA ILE A 31 4.30 7.37 -7.01
C ILE A 31 5.19 6.89 -8.17
N GLU A 32 6.42 7.37 -8.22
CA GLU A 32 7.38 6.99 -9.26
C GLU A 32 8.11 5.68 -8.93
N GLY A 33 8.17 5.29 -7.65
CA GLY A 33 8.76 4.04 -7.19
C GLY A 33 7.73 2.96 -6.83
N ASP A 34 8.15 2.05 -5.96
CA ASP A 34 7.34 0.88 -5.56
C ASP A 34 6.46 1.19 -4.35
N ILE A 35 5.35 0.47 -4.23
CA ILE A 35 4.59 0.38 -2.97
C ILE A 35 4.95 -0.93 -2.28
N VAL A 36 5.48 -0.86 -1.06
CA VAL A 36 5.86 -2.05 -0.29
C VAL A 36 5.07 -2.15 1.01
N VAL A 37 4.18 -3.15 1.09
CA VAL A 37 3.48 -3.50 2.33
C VAL A 37 4.21 -4.64 3.01
N LYS A 38 4.92 -4.30 4.09
CA LYS A 38 5.69 -5.27 4.87
C LYS A 38 4.78 -6.19 5.69
N GLY A 39 5.16 -7.45 5.77
CA GLY A 39 4.57 -8.43 6.67
C GLY A 39 4.74 -8.01 8.12
N ARG A 40 3.76 -8.35 8.96
CA ARG A 40 3.91 -8.19 10.41
C ARG A 40 5.03 -9.13 10.88
N ARG A 41 5.91 -8.68 11.79
CA ARG A 41 6.83 -9.56 12.51
C ARG A 41 6.00 -10.63 13.25
N SER A 42 5.85 -11.79 12.63
CA SER A 42 4.88 -12.85 12.95
C SER A 42 4.98 -13.36 14.41
N TRP A 43 6.14 -13.19 15.06
CA TRP A 43 6.37 -13.68 16.42
C TRP A 43 5.66 -12.88 17.53
N LEU A 44 5.52 -11.56 17.41
CA LEU A 44 4.87 -10.75 18.46
C LEU A 44 3.35 -10.90 18.42
N ASN A 45 2.75 -10.95 17.23
CA ASN A 45 1.29 -11.08 17.12
C ASN A 45 0.76 -12.42 17.62
N ARG A 46 1.53 -13.50 17.45
CA ARG A 46 1.18 -14.83 17.99
C ARG A 46 1.19 -14.86 19.52
N ILE A 47 2.02 -14.01 20.16
CA ILE A 47 2.10 -13.90 21.63
C ILE A 47 1.03 -12.94 22.19
N PHE A 48 0.67 -11.89 21.47
CA PHE A 48 -0.18 -10.82 22.00
C PHE A 48 -1.64 -10.79 21.47
N GLY A 49 -2.07 -11.78 20.67
CA GLY A 49 -3.48 -11.94 20.29
C GLY A 49 -4.09 -10.80 19.45
N PHE A 50 -3.27 -9.95 18.85
CA PHE A 50 -3.75 -8.84 18.03
C PHE A 50 -4.10 -9.33 16.62
N GLU A 51 -5.36 -9.72 16.42
CA GLU A 51 -6.00 -9.88 15.12
C GLU A 51 -5.93 -8.54 14.38
N GLY A 52 -4.89 -8.38 13.58
CA GLY A 52 -4.61 -7.13 12.90
C GLY A 52 -5.56 -6.97 11.75
N ARG A 53 -6.26 -5.85 11.70
CA ARG A 53 -6.99 -5.43 10.50
C ARG A 53 -6.08 -5.56 9.27
N ASN A 54 -6.64 -6.08 8.17
CA ASN A 54 -5.98 -6.04 6.87
C ASN A 54 -5.77 -4.58 6.50
N SER A 55 -4.59 -4.27 5.98
CA SER A 55 -4.33 -2.94 5.45
C SER A 55 -5.20 -2.76 4.20
N ARG A 56 -5.65 -1.53 3.93
CA ARG A 56 -6.34 -1.21 2.68
C ARG A 56 -5.48 -0.31 1.80
N ILE A 57 -5.40 -0.62 0.51
CA ILE A 57 -4.79 0.25 -0.50
C ILE A 57 -5.90 0.68 -1.47
N ILE A 58 -6.09 1.98 -1.62
CA ILE A 58 -7.02 2.56 -2.60
C ILE A 58 -6.23 3.45 -3.55
N ILE A 59 -6.40 3.24 -4.86
CA ILE A 59 -5.81 4.05 -5.92
C ILE A 59 -6.94 4.53 -6.83
N ASP A 60 -7.14 5.85 -6.91
CA ASP A 60 -8.18 6.41 -7.75
C ASP A 60 -7.84 6.38 -9.25
N SER A 61 -8.83 6.66 -10.10
CA SER A 61 -8.72 6.52 -11.55
C SER A 61 -7.78 7.52 -12.22
N ASN A 62 -7.27 8.52 -11.50
CA ASN A 62 -6.37 9.53 -12.04
C ASN A 62 -4.95 9.38 -11.48
N SER A 63 -4.78 8.52 -10.49
CA SER A 63 -3.51 8.25 -9.83
C SER A 63 -2.67 7.21 -10.58
N ALA A 64 -1.36 7.25 -10.34
CA ALA A 64 -0.42 6.31 -10.94
C ALA A 64 0.62 5.81 -9.95
N VAL A 65 1.00 4.53 -10.11
CA VAL A 65 2.16 3.90 -9.49
C VAL A 65 3.03 3.37 -10.63
N ARG A 66 4.18 4.00 -10.84
CA ARG A 66 5.08 3.66 -11.96
C ARG A 66 5.92 2.41 -11.70
N GLY A 67 6.16 2.09 -10.43
CA GLY A 67 6.75 0.83 -9.99
C GLY A 67 5.70 -0.24 -9.69
N ASP A 68 6.15 -1.28 -8.98
CA ASP A 68 5.33 -2.43 -8.63
C ASP A 68 4.75 -2.32 -7.20
N ILE A 69 3.69 -3.08 -6.93
CA ILE A 69 3.07 -3.18 -5.61
C ILE A 69 3.46 -4.52 -4.98
N HIS A 70 4.34 -4.48 -3.98
CA HIS A 70 4.83 -5.64 -3.25
C HIS A 70 4.05 -5.88 -1.96
N LEU A 71 3.34 -7.01 -1.90
CA LEU A 71 2.51 -7.41 -0.76
C LEU A 71 3.12 -8.60 -0.02
N TYR A 72 3.59 -8.38 1.21
CA TYR A 72 4.11 -9.43 2.10
C TYR A 72 3.07 -9.90 3.14
N ARG A 73 1.79 -9.58 2.90
CA ARG A 73 0.62 -9.99 3.68
C ARG A 73 -0.64 -9.71 2.87
N GLU A 74 -1.76 -10.32 3.26
CA GLU A 74 -3.07 -9.97 2.74
C GLU A 74 -3.43 -8.49 2.99
N VAL A 75 -3.96 -7.86 1.95
CA VAL A 75 -4.34 -6.45 1.86
C VAL A 75 -5.65 -6.37 1.07
N ASP A 76 -6.56 -5.50 1.49
CA ASP A 76 -7.72 -5.13 0.69
C ASP A 76 -7.25 -4.14 -0.39
N LEU A 77 -7.17 -4.59 -1.64
CA LEU A 77 -6.71 -3.76 -2.77
C LEU A 77 -7.92 -3.27 -3.59
N ASP A 78 -8.04 -1.96 -3.76
CA ASP A 78 -9.07 -1.29 -4.56
C ASP A 78 -8.38 -0.34 -5.55
N ILE A 79 -8.28 -0.76 -6.81
CA ILE A 79 -7.64 -0.01 -7.88
C ILE A 79 -8.73 0.30 -8.90
N ALA A 80 -9.02 1.59 -9.08
CA ALA A 80 -9.99 2.01 -10.07
C ALA A 80 -9.49 1.72 -11.49
N ASP A 81 -10.39 1.38 -12.40
CA ASP A 81 -10.07 0.98 -13.78
C ASP A 81 -9.21 1.99 -14.57
N GLY A 82 -9.23 3.28 -14.20
CA GLY A 82 -8.42 4.33 -14.84
C GLY A 82 -7.02 4.50 -14.26
N ALA A 83 -6.71 3.86 -13.14
CA ALA A 83 -5.40 3.98 -12.50
C ALA A 83 -4.32 3.29 -13.32
N GLU A 84 -3.15 3.92 -13.42
CA GLU A 84 -1.97 3.31 -14.05
C GLU A 84 -1.10 2.69 -12.96
N VAL A 85 -1.03 1.36 -12.89
CA VAL A 85 -0.24 0.64 -11.89
C VAL A 85 0.66 -0.40 -12.57
N GLY A 86 1.85 -0.63 -11.99
CA GLY A 86 2.70 -1.76 -12.33
C GLY A 86 2.12 -3.09 -11.83
N ASP A 87 2.98 -4.10 -11.74
CA ASP A 87 2.56 -5.43 -11.33
C ASP A 87 2.22 -5.46 -9.84
N VAL A 88 1.21 -6.26 -9.48
CA VAL A 88 0.89 -6.58 -8.08
C VAL A 88 1.53 -7.92 -7.75
N ILE A 89 2.52 -7.90 -6.86
CA ILE A 89 3.35 -9.06 -6.53
C ILE A 89 3.09 -9.48 -5.08
N GLU A 90 2.50 -10.66 -4.90
CA GLU A 90 2.25 -11.28 -3.59
C GLU A 90 3.41 -12.20 -3.18
N HIS A 91 3.92 -12.05 -1.95
CA HIS A 91 5.10 -12.75 -1.44
C HIS A 91 4.80 -13.73 -0.29
N PHE A 92 3.53 -14.09 -0.05
CA PHE A 92 3.09 -14.90 1.11
C PHE A 92 2.37 -16.19 0.72
#